data_AF-A0A6B3N1R1-F1
#
_entry.id   AF-A0A6B3N1R1-F1
#
_cell.length_a   1.000
_cell.length_b   1.000
_cell.length_c   1.000
_cell.angle_alpha   90.00
_cell.angle_beta   90.00
_cell.angle_gamma   90.00
#
_symmetry.space_group_name_H-M   'P 1'
#
loop_
_entity.id
_entity.type
_entity.pdbx_description
1 polymer ?
#
loop_
_entity_poly.entity_id
_entity_poly.type
_entity_poly.pdbx_seq_one_letter_code
_entity_poly.pdbx_strand_id
1 'polypeptide(L)'
;QWESLRVTRLWPVFEEWKRRLVEITPVWDFSGYNSITTEAISEEMKNYWDSSHYREEVGDLILNRLFSYQAHTVPEDFGVLITPDNVESHLGKVRNERESWAETNGDLVKLVEDLNQKSEIASK
;
A
#
# COMPACT_ATOMS: atom_id res chain seq x y z
N GLN A 1 5.86 -0.72 -5.06
CA GLN A 1 4.74 -1.02 -5.98
C GLN A 1 3.78 0.17 -6.16
N TRP A 2 3.39 0.88 -5.10
CA TRP A 2 2.40 1.96 -5.16
C TRP A 2 2.76 3.13 -6.09
N GLU A 3 4.02 3.57 -6.05
CA GLU A 3 4.51 4.60 -6.98
C GLU A 3 4.45 4.15 -8.45
N SER A 4 4.50 2.85 -8.73
CA SER A 4 4.30 2.33 -10.10
C SER A 4 2.86 2.58 -10.57
N LEU A 5 1.85 2.33 -9.73
CA LEU A 5 0.45 2.65 -10.04
C LEU A 5 0.24 4.15 -10.29
N ARG A 6 0.99 5.01 -9.56
CA ARG A 6 0.96 6.46 -9.76
C ARG A 6 1.53 6.86 -11.12
N VAL A 7 2.76 6.48 -11.43
CA VAL A 7 3.43 6.91 -12.67
C VAL A 7 2.79 6.30 -13.92
N THR A 8 2.22 5.10 -13.81
CA THR A 8 1.48 4.44 -14.91
C THR A 8 0.02 4.88 -15.02
N ARG A 9 -0.45 5.81 -14.17
CA ARG A 9 -1.83 6.30 -14.13
C ARG A 9 -2.90 5.23 -13.90
N LEU A 10 -2.52 4.12 -13.27
CA LEU A 10 -3.41 3.01 -12.93
C LEU A 10 -4.08 3.17 -11.56
N TRP A 11 -3.76 4.23 -10.82
CA TRP A 11 -4.36 4.49 -9.51
C TRP A 11 -5.91 4.48 -9.53
N PRO A 12 -6.60 5.16 -10.46
CA PRO A 12 -8.06 5.13 -10.51
C PRO A 12 -8.62 3.73 -10.76
N VAL A 13 -7.90 2.90 -11.53
CA VAL A 13 -8.29 1.51 -11.81
C VAL A 13 -8.19 0.66 -10.54
N PHE A 14 -7.13 0.85 -9.77
CA PHE A 14 -6.94 0.15 -8.48
C PHE A 14 -8.02 0.53 -7.46
N GLU A 15 -8.37 1.82 -7.38
CA GLU A 15 -9.47 2.28 -6.53
C GLU A 15 -10.82 1.69 -6.96
N GLU A 16 -11.11 1.70 -8.27
CA GLU A 16 -12.32 1.11 -8.81
C GLU A 16 -12.43 -0.39 -8.53
N TRP A 17 -11.30 -1.11 -8.64
CA TRP A 17 -11.25 -2.52 -8.26
C TRP A 17 -11.65 -2.73 -6.79
N LYS A 18 -11.17 -1.88 -5.87
CA LYS A 18 -11.58 -1.95 -4.45
C LYS A 18 -13.05 -1.63 -4.23
N ARG A 19 -13.61 -0.63 -4.92
CA ARG A 19 -15.05 -0.32 -4.88
C ARG A 19 -15.88 -1.53 -5.26
N ARG A 20 -15.54 -2.17 -6.38
CA ARG A 20 -16.23 -3.37 -6.87
C ARG A 20 -16.09 -4.58 -5.95
N LEU A 21 -14.96 -4.71 -5.24
CA LEU A 21 -14.79 -5.78 -4.25
C LEU A 21 -15.74 -5.62 -3.06
N VAL A 22 -15.86 -4.40 -2.51
CA VAL A 22 -16.69 -4.18 -1.32
C VAL A 22 -18.19 -4.32 -1.59
N GLU A 23 -18.62 -4.16 -2.85
CA GLU A 23 -19.99 -4.48 -3.29
C GLU A 23 -20.31 -5.99 -3.17
N ILE A 24 -19.30 -6.86 -3.25
CA ILE A 24 -19.47 -8.31 -3.14
C ILE A 24 -19.45 -8.71 -1.66
N THR A 25 -18.44 -8.24 -0.91
CA THR A 25 -18.25 -8.55 0.50
C THR A 25 -17.31 -7.51 1.14
N PRO A 26 -17.42 -7.24 2.45
CA PRO A 26 -16.35 -6.56 3.18
C PRO A 26 -14.99 -7.24 2.95
N VAL A 27 -13.93 -6.45 2.81
CA VAL A 27 -12.56 -6.92 2.54
C VAL A 27 -11.59 -6.29 3.53
N TRP A 28 -10.62 -7.05 4.01
CA TRP A 28 -9.50 -6.49 4.74
C TRP A 28 -8.45 -5.92 3.79
N ASP A 29 -8.14 -4.64 3.94
CA ASP A 29 -7.14 -3.95 3.15
C ASP A 29 -5.87 -3.69 3.98
N PHE A 30 -4.79 -4.36 3.61
CA PHE A 30 -3.45 -4.20 4.17
C PHE A 30 -2.51 -3.37 3.27
N SER A 31 -3.04 -2.86 2.14
CA SER A 31 -2.26 -2.14 1.13
C SER A 31 -2.18 -0.63 1.44
N GLY A 32 -1.49 0.11 0.57
CA GLY A 32 -1.36 1.57 0.67
C GLY A 32 -0.13 1.99 1.47
N TYR A 33 -0.20 3.18 2.07
CA TYR A 33 0.91 3.83 2.76
C TYR A 33 0.65 3.78 4.26
N ASN A 34 1.25 2.82 4.95
CA ASN A 34 1.09 2.59 6.38
C ASN A 34 2.42 2.19 7.02
N SER A 35 2.43 2.12 8.35
CA SER A 35 3.61 1.83 9.17
C SER A 35 4.36 0.55 8.81
N ILE A 36 3.70 -0.41 8.14
CA ILE A 36 4.30 -1.67 7.69
C ILE A 36 4.82 -1.59 6.26
N THR A 37 4.06 -0.97 5.35
CA THR A 37 4.36 -0.95 3.90
C THR A 37 5.32 0.16 3.47
N THR A 38 5.60 1.14 4.34
CA THR A 38 6.49 2.27 4.05
C THR A 38 7.76 2.25 4.89
N GLU A 39 8.24 1.06 5.28
CA GLU A 39 9.56 0.96 5.92
C GLU A 39 10.65 1.51 4.98
N ALA A 40 11.71 2.05 5.58
CA ALA A 40 12.83 2.60 4.82
C ALA A 40 13.56 1.47 4.05
N ILE A 41 13.82 1.71 2.77
CA ILE A 41 14.57 0.77 1.93
C ILE A 41 16.02 0.74 2.40
N SER A 42 16.45 -0.39 2.94
CA SER A 42 17.81 -0.62 3.42
C SER A 42 18.15 -2.11 3.44
N GLU A 43 19.39 -2.46 3.75
CA GLU A 43 19.79 -3.87 3.91
C GLU A 43 19.16 -4.52 5.16
N GLU A 44 18.62 -3.72 6.09
CA GLU A 44 18.07 -4.15 7.37
C GLU A 44 16.53 -4.01 7.43
N MET A 45 15.84 -4.15 6.29
CA MET A 45 14.37 -4.17 6.24
C MET A 45 13.80 -5.30 7.10
N LYS A 46 12.77 -4.97 7.89
CA LYS A 46 12.15 -5.86 8.89
C LYS A 46 10.78 -6.37 8.46
N ASN A 47 10.08 -5.66 7.58
CA ASN A 47 8.73 -6.03 7.19
C ASN A 47 8.72 -6.83 5.88
N TYR A 48 9.63 -6.53 4.96
CA TYR A 48 9.71 -7.15 3.64
C TYR A 48 11.13 -7.63 3.29
N TRP A 49 11.19 -8.65 2.43
CA TRP A 49 12.41 -9.09 1.75
C TRP A 49 12.72 -8.25 0.51
N ASP A 50 11.66 -7.80 -0.17
CA ASP A 50 11.73 -6.95 -1.36
C ASP A 50 10.39 -6.21 -1.55
N SER A 51 10.18 -5.60 -2.71
CA SER A 51 8.97 -4.83 -2.98
C SER A 51 7.64 -5.61 -2.91
N SER A 52 7.66 -6.94 -2.82
CA SER A 52 6.49 -7.82 -2.95
C SER A 52 6.38 -8.90 -1.87
N HIS A 53 7.51 -9.37 -1.33
CA HIS A 53 7.52 -10.50 -0.40
C HIS A 53 7.64 -10.02 1.05
N TYR A 54 6.54 -10.05 1.80
CA TYR A 54 6.54 -9.75 3.23
C TYR A 54 7.23 -10.88 4.03
N ARG A 55 7.78 -10.53 5.20
CA ARG A 55 8.41 -11.47 6.13
C ARG A 55 7.38 -12.10 7.06
N GLU A 56 7.76 -13.18 7.74
CA GLU A 56 6.89 -13.95 8.63
C GLU A 56 6.21 -13.08 9.69
N GLU A 57 6.94 -12.12 10.24
CA GLU A 57 6.46 -11.18 11.26
C GLU A 57 5.28 -10.35 10.78
N VAL A 58 5.25 -9.97 9.49
CA VAL A 58 4.09 -9.28 8.89
C VAL A 58 2.91 -10.23 8.71
N GLY A 59 3.18 -11.50 8.40
CA GLY A 59 2.17 -12.56 8.38
C GLY A 59 1.48 -12.71 9.74
N ASP A 60 2.25 -12.69 10.83
CA ASP A 60 1.73 -12.72 12.19
C ASP A 60 0.83 -11.51 12.47
N LEU A 61 1.24 -10.30 12.05
CA LEU A 61 0.40 -9.10 12.19
C LEU A 61 -0.93 -9.20 11.44
N ILE A 62 -0.93 -9.79 10.24
CA ILE A 62 -2.15 -10.05 9.46
C ILE A 62 -3.06 -11.01 10.23
N LEU A 63 -2.54 -12.13 10.72
CA LEU A 63 -3.33 -13.12 11.48
C LEU A 63 -3.89 -12.52 12.78
N ASN A 64 -3.05 -11.75 13.49
CA ASN A 64 -3.45 -11.02 14.69
C ASN A 64 -4.62 -10.07 14.42
N ARG A 65 -4.57 -9.31 13.31
CA ARG A 65 -5.65 -8.43 12.87
C ARG A 65 -6.93 -9.21 12.55
N LEU A 66 -6.83 -10.25 11.73
CA LEU A 66 -7.99 -10.99 11.23
C LEU A 66 -8.75 -11.74 12.32
N PHE A 67 -8.03 -12.32 13.28
CA PHE A 67 -8.61 -13.14 14.35
C PHE A 67 -8.78 -12.38 15.66
N SER A 68 -8.50 -11.07 15.69
CA SER A 68 -8.44 -10.26 16.92
C SER A 68 -7.51 -10.88 17.98
N TYR A 69 -6.50 -11.64 17.55
CA TYR A 69 -5.52 -12.27 18.41
C TYR A 69 -4.39 -11.27 18.65
N GLN A 70 -4.01 -11.03 19.92
CA GLN A 70 -2.99 -10.04 20.27
C GLN A 70 -3.18 -8.67 19.57
N ALA A 71 -4.42 -8.20 19.37
CA ALA A 71 -4.70 -7.04 18.52
C ALA A 71 -3.93 -5.75 18.89
N HIS A 72 -3.51 -5.61 20.16
CA HIS A 72 -2.67 -4.51 20.64
C HIS A 72 -1.25 -4.47 20.04
N THR A 73 -0.79 -5.56 19.40
CA THR A 73 0.50 -5.62 18.71
C THR A 73 0.42 -5.15 17.26
N VAL A 74 -0.80 -5.02 16.71
CA VAL A 74 -1.00 -4.60 15.32
C VAL A 74 -1.16 -3.08 15.24
N PRO A 75 -0.33 -2.38 14.44
CA PRO A 75 -0.50 -0.95 14.21
C PRO A 75 -1.91 -0.62 13.72
N GLU A 76 -2.52 0.45 14.24
CA GLU A 76 -3.91 0.83 13.94
C GLU A 76 -4.15 1.12 12.45
N ASP A 77 -3.12 1.55 11.73
CA ASP A 77 -3.14 1.82 10.29
C ASP A 77 -2.90 0.58 9.41
N PHE A 78 -2.62 -0.58 10.01
CA PHE A 78 -2.35 -1.83 9.29
C PHE A 78 -3.52 -2.81 9.37
N GLY A 79 -4.17 -3.01 8.22
CA GLY A 79 -5.34 -3.88 8.07
C GLY A 79 -6.62 -3.17 8.45
N VAL A 80 -7.30 -2.58 7.46
CA VAL A 80 -8.58 -1.88 7.62
C VAL A 80 -9.68 -2.71 6.97
N LEU A 81 -10.74 -3.01 7.71
CA LEU A 81 -11.92 -3.65 7.12
C LEU A 81 -12.70 -2.60 6.31
N ILE A 82 -12.64 -2.72 4.98
CA ILE A 82 -13.37 -1.85 4.07
C ILE A 82 -14.72 -2.46 3.69
N THR A 83 -15.73 -1.59 3.61
CA THR A 83 -17.14 -1.89 3.31
C THR A 83 -17.66 -0.86 2.32
N PRO A 84 -18.86 -1.06 1.72
CA PRO A 84 -19.51 -0.02 0.91
C PRO A 84 -19.65 1.32 1.64
N ASP A 85 -19.80 1.31 2.97
CA ASP A 85 -20.03 2.51 3.77
C ASP A 85 -18.77 3.35 4.01
N ASN A 86 -17.58 2.72 3.98
CA ASN A 86 -16.32 3.40 4.33
C ASN A 86 -15.28 3.43 3.20
N VAL A 87 -15.54 2.79 2.05
CA VAL A 87 -14.53 2.67 0.99
C VAL A 87 -14.05 4.03 0.50
N GLU A 88 -14.93 5.01 0.29
CA GLU A 88 -14.49 6.34 -0.20
C GLU A 88 -13.63 7.11 0.81
N SER A 89 -13.96 7.01 2.10
CA SER A 89 -13.16 7.68 3.14
C SER A 89 -11.79 7.00 3.29
N HIS A 90 -11.75 5.67 3.22
CA HIS A 90 -10.50 4.90 3.20
C HIS A 90 -9.63 5.25 1.99
N LEU A 91 -10.19 5.27 0.78
CA LEU A 91 -9.46 5.65 -0.44
C LEU A 91 -8.94 7.10 -0.36
N GLY A 92 -9.75 8.02 0.18
CA GLY A 92 -9.33 9.40 0.45
C GLY A 92 -8.13 9.47 1.40
N LYS A 93 -8.17 8.70 2.49
CA LYS A 93 -7.06 8.59 3.44
C LYS A 93 -5.78 8.09 2.76
N VAL A 94 -5.85 7.01 1.99
CA VAL A 94 -4.66 6.46 1.29
C VAL A 94 -4.06 7.46 0.28
N ARG A 95 -4.88 8.27 -0.39
CA ARG A 95 -4.38 9.34 -1.28
C ARG A 95 -3.61 10.40 -0.51
N ASN A 96 -4.10 10.82 0.66
CA ASN A 96 -3.41 11.79 1.51
C ASN A 96 -2.10 11.21 2.06
N GLU A 97 -2.12 9.95 2.52
CA GLU A 97 -0.91 9.27 3.02
C GLU A 97 0.15 9.12 1.93
N ARG A 98 -0.26 8.83 0.69
CA ARG A 98 0.65 8.86 -0.47
C ARG A 98 1.31 10.22 -0.64
N GLU A 99 0.54 11.30 -0.56
CA GLU A 99 1.07 12.67 -0.73
C GLU A 99 2.07 13.01 0.38
N SER A 100 1.73 12.72 1.64
CA SER A 100 2.65 12.91 2.77
C SER A 100 3.92 12.03 2.66
N TRP A 101 3.78 10.80 2.17
CA TRP A 101 4.94 9.93 1.93
C TRP A 101 5.83 10.49 0.82
N ALA A 102 5.24 10.98 -0.28
CA ALA A 102 5.98 11.56 -1.40
C ALA A 102 6.75 12.83 -1.01
N GLU A 103 6.17 13.68 -0.16
CA GLU A 103 6.84 14.88 0.37
C GLU A 103 8.12 14.55 1.16
N THR A 104 8.13 13.40 1.84
CA THR A 104 9.26 12.95 2.67
C THR A 104 10.22 12.00 1.95
N ASN A 105 9.86 11.51 0.75
CA ASN A 105 10.62 10.51 -0.02
C ASN A 105 10.89 10.95 -1.47
N GLY A 106 11.14 12.24 -1.69
CA GLY A 106 11.29 12.83 -3.03
C GLY A 106 12.31 12.14 -3.95
N ASP A 107 13.43 11.63 -3.40
CA ASP A 107 14.43 10.91 -4.18
C ASP A 107 13.90 9.58 -4.74
N LEU A 108 13.11 8.84 -3.95
CA LEU A 108 12.48 7.59 -4.39
C LEU A 108 11.37 7.86 -5.42
N VAL A 109 10.59 8.92 -5.21
CA VAL A 109 9.57 9.37 -6.18
C VAL A 109 10.23 9.65 -7.53
N LYS A 110 11.31 10.42 -7.54
CA LYS A 110 12.06 10.76 -8.75
C LYS A 110 12.68 9.51 -9.41
N LEU A 111 13.24 8.59 -8.62
CA LEU A 111 13.77 7.33 -9.14
C LEU A 111 12.72 6.53 -9.92
N VAL A 112 11.50 6.42 -9.39
CA VAL A 112 10.42 5.67 -10.05
C VAL A 112 9.95 6.38 -11.33
N GLU A 113 9.91 7.71 -11.34
CA GLU A 113 9.58 8.51 -12.52
C GLU A 113 10.62 8.33 -13.63
N ASP A 114 11.91 8.39 -13.29
CA ASP A 114 13.00 8.19 -14.24
C ASP A 114 13.00 6.77 -14.84
N LEU A 115 12.66 5.76 -14.04
CA LEU A 115 12.51 4.38 -14.50
C LEU A 115 11.35 4.21 -15.48
N ASN A 116 10.19 4.85 -15.22
CA ASN A 116 9.05 4.80 -16.12
C ASN A 116 9.34 5.48 -17.47
N GLN A 117 10.04 6.62 -17.47
CA GLN A 117 10.44 7.28 -18.73
C GLN A 117 11.36 6.40 -19.57
N LYS A 118 12.33 5.73 -18.94
CA LYS A 118 13.25 4.82 -19.64
C LYS A 118 12.54 3.62 -20.24
N SER A 119 11.57 3.02 -19.53
CA SER A 119 10.82 1.88 -20.04
C SER A 119 9.94 2.25 -21.24
N GLU A 120 9.33 3.44 -21.23
CA GLU A 120 8.56 3.96 -22.37
C GLU A 120 9.42 4.21 -23.61
N ILE A 121 10.65 4.68 -23.43
CA ILE A 121 11.61 4.87 -24.54
C ILE A 121 12.05 3.51 -25.09
N ALA A 122 12.36 2.54 -24.23
CA ALA A 122 12.80 1.21 -24.65
C ALA A 122 11.70 0.38 -25.33
N SER A 123 10.42 0.74 -25.12
CA SER A 123 9.26 0.06 -25.72
C SER A 123 8.81 0.67 -27.06
N LYS A 124 9.51 1.69 -27.56
CA LYS A 124 9.30 2.33 -28.87
C LYS A 124 10.40 1.92 -29.85
#